data_AF-A0A971B2J7-F1
#
_entry.id   AF-A0A971B2J7-F1
#
_cell.length_a   1.000
_cell.length_b   1.000
_cell.length_c   1.000
_cell.angle_alpha   90.00
_cell.angle_beta   90.00
_cell.angle_gamma   90.00
#
_symmetry.space_group_name_H-M   'P 1'
#
loop_
_entity.id
_entity.type
_entity.pdbx_description
1 polymer ?
#
loop_
_entity_poly.entity_id
_entity_poly.type
_entity_poly.pdbx_seq_one_letter_code
_entity_poly.pdbx_strand_id
1 'polypeptide(L)'
;MSDFDDFRNTRLLRHPTTWILAAVAGLYGGTNMFLVREEKRAAGAELRWSSLGVERSVDFVFGAAVEVFLVMCAVWMLAGTAENLGDWKRFGLLLMIYSGIVLLKFVW
;
A
#
# COMPACT_ATOMS: atom_id res chain seq x y z
N MET A 1 4.39 -20.87 -18.62
CA MET A 1 3.47 -20.09 -17.77
C MET A 1 4.13 -18.74 -17.56
N SER A 2 3.45 -17.61 -17.71
CA SER A 2 4.07 -16.30 -17.54
C SER A 2 4.06 -15.90 -16.06
N ASP A 3 5.07 -15.17 -15.58
CA ASP A 3 5.16 -14.69 -14.19
C ASP A 3 3.90 -13.89 -13.77
N PHE A 4 3.24 -13.25 -14.73
CA PHE A 4 2.00 -12.53 -14.52
C PHE A 4 0.81 -13.46 -14.25
N ASP A 5 0.74 -14.61 -14.93
CA ASP A 5 -0.29 -15.62 -14.68
C ASP A 5 -0.12 -16.24 -13.29
N ASP A 6 1.12 -16.47 -12.86
CA ASP A 6 1.44 -16.98 -11.53
C ASP A 6 1.10 -15.96 -10.44
N PHE A 7 1.40 -14.67 -10.66
CA PHE A 7 0.95 -13.60 -9.78
C PHE A 7 -0.57 -13.54 -9.68
N ARG A 8 -1.29 -13.47 -10.81
CA ARG A 8 -2.75 -13.36 -10.81
C ARG A 8 -3.44 -14.55 -10.13
N ASN A 9 -2.84 -15.74 -10.27
CA ASN A 9 -3.39 -16.97 -9.71
C ASN A 9 -2.86 -17.33 -8.32
N THR A 10 -1.98 -16.51 -7.76
CA THR A 10 -1.38 -16.82 -6.47
C THR A 10 -2.42 -16.92 -5.36
N ARG A 11 -2.20 -17.87 -4.45
CA ARG A 11 -3.04 -18.05 -3.26
C ARG A 11 -3.05 -16.82 -2.35
N LEU A 12 -2.01 -16.00 -2.38
CA LEU A 12 -1.91 -14.75 -1.61
C LEU A 12 -3.00 -13.73 -2.01
N LEU A 13 -3.25 -13.53 -3.30
CA LEU A 13 -4.29 -12.59 -3.78
C LEU A 13 -5.71 -13.09 -3.49
N ARG A 14 -5.88 -14.40 -3.35
CA ARG A 14 -7.18 -15.02 -3.03
C ARG A 14 -7.47 -15.02 -1.54
N HIS A 15 -6.47 -14.78 -0.70
CA HIS A 15 -6.62 -14.84 0.75
C HIS A 15 -7.14 -13.51 1.32
N PRO A 16 -8.16 -13.52 2.20
CA PRO A 16 -8.76 -12.29 2.72
C PRO A 16 -7.79 -11.42 3.52
N THR A 17 -6.79 -12.02 4.18
CA THR A 17 -5.81 -11.27 4.98
C THR A 17 -4.96 -10.31 4.15
N THR A 18 -4.68 -10.62 2.88
CA THR A 18 -3.98 -9.71 1.96
C THR A 18 -4.79 -8.45 1.70
N TRP A 19 -6.10 -8.60 1.52
CA TRP A 19 -7.00 -7.46 1.29
C TRP A 19 -7.25 -6.65 2.55
N ILE A 20 -7.30 -7.31 3.72
CA ILE A 20 -7.33 -6.62 5.01
C ILE A 20 -6.06 -5.77 5.17
N LEU A 21 -4.89 -6.34 4.88
CA LEU A 21 -3.63 -5.60 4.91
C LEU A 21 -3.66 -4.43 3.92
N ALA A 22 -4.09 -4.64 2.69
CA ALA A 22 -4.21 -3.58 1.69
C ALA A 22 -5.16 -2.45 2.13
N ALA A 23 -6.28 -2.78 2.78
CA ALA A 23 -7.20 -1.78 3.32
C ALA A 23 -6.57 -0.97 4.46
N VAL A 24 -5.91 -1.64 5.41
CA VAL A 24 -5.23 -0.96 6.52
C VAL A 24 -4.07 -0.09 6.03
N ALA A 25 -3.26 -0.62 5.11
CA ALA A 25 -2.17 0.10 4.44
C ALA A 25 -2.71 1.33 3.70
N GLY A 26 -3.79 1.17 2.94
CA GLY A 26 -4.45 2.27 2.23
C GLY A 26 -4.94 3.37 3.17
N LEU A 27 -5.62 3.01 4.26
CA LEU A 27 -6.04 3.98 5.28
C LEU A 27 -4.85 4.72 5.91
N TYR A 28 -3.78 4.00 6.22
CA TYR A 28 -2.55 4.58 6.76
C TYR A 28 -1.92 5.58 5.78
N GLY A 29 -1.72 5.17 4.52
CA GLY A 29 -1.13 6.02 3.48
C GLY A 29 -1.95 7.26 3.18
N GLY A 30 -3.27 7.08 3.03
CA GLY A 30 -4.18 8.19 2.76
C GLY A 30 -4.20 9.19 3.91
N THR A 31 -4.26 8.72 5.15
CA THR A 31 -4.25 9.60 6.33
C THR A 31 -2.93 10.34 6.48
N ASN A 32 -1.79 9.67 6.30
CA ASN A 32 -0.48 10.32 6.37
C ASN A 32 -0.32 11.43 5.30
N MET A 33 -0.69 11.14 4.06
CA MET A 33 -0.57 12.13 2.98
C MET A 33 -1.50 13.33 3.24
N PHE A 34 -2.71 13.07 3.72
CA PHE A 34 -3.64 14.11 4.16
C PHE A 34 -3.03 14.96 5.27
N LEU A 35 -2.49 14.36 6.34
CA LEU A 35 -1.94 15.07 7.50
C LEU A 35 -0.72 15.93 7.11
N VAL A 36 0.23 15.37 6.35
CA VAL A 36 1.40 16.12 5.86
C VAL A 36 0.98 17.34 5.04
N ARG A 37 -0.13 17.25 4.29
CA ARG A 37 -0.65 18.35 3.49
C ARG A 37 -1.43 19.37 4.33
N GLU A 38 -2.16 18.93 5.35
CA GLU A 38 -2.75 19.85 6.34
C GLU A 38 -1.66 20.65 7.06
N GLU A 39 -0.57 20.02 7.49
CA GLU A 39 0.56 20.71 8.14
C GLU A 39 1.19 21.77 7.23
N LYS A 40 1.42 21.43 5.95
CA LYS A 40 1.93 22.40 4.96
C LYS A 40 0.96 23.57 4.75
N ARG A 41 -0.35 23.32 4.78
CA ARG A 41 -1.38 24.36 4.68
C ARG A 41 -1.45 25.22 5.93
N ALA A 42 -1.28 24.64 7.12
CA ALA A 42 -1.14 25.39 8.37
C ALA A 42 0.09 26.31 8.36
N ALA A 43 1.15 25.94 7.62
CA ALA A 43 2.32 26.77 7.37
C ALA A 43 2.12 27.83 6.24
N GLY A 44 0.92 27.95 5.66
CA GLY A 44 0.58 28.96 4.66
C GLY A 44 0.71 28.52 3.20
N ALA A 45 0.83 27.21 2.91
CA ALA A 45 0.85 26.72 1.53
C ALA A 45 -0.48 27.00 0.80
N GLU A 46 -0.38 27.41 -0.46
CA GLU A 46 -1.53 27.64 -1.35
C GLU A 46 -2.24 26.33 -1.70
N LEU A 47 -3.52 26.44 -2.06
CA LEU A 47 -4.30 25.34 -2.61
C LEU A 47 -3.81 25.01 -4.02
N ARG A 48 -3.64 23.71 -4.30
CA ARG A 48 -3.30 23.23 -5.65
C ARG A 48 -4.51 23.07 -6.54
N TRP A 49 -5.70 22.96 -5.94
CA TRP A 49 -6.97 22.81 -6.63
C TRP A 49 -7.94 23.91 -6.24
N SER A 50 -8.98 24.11 -7.05
CA SER A 50 -10.02 25.10 -6.80
C SER A 50 -10.88 24.83 -5.56
N SER A 51 -10.80 23.63 -4.97
CA SER A 51 -11.57 23.23 -3.79
C SER A 51 -10.72 22.46 -2.79
N LEU A 52 -10.79 22.88 -1.52
CA LEU A 52 -10.17 22.19 -0.39
C LEU A 52 -10.67 20.74 -0.25
N GLY A 53 -11.96 20.50 -0.50
CA GLY A 53 -12.54 19.16 -0.41
C GLY A 53 -11.97 18.21 -1.47
N VAL A 54 -11.76 18.73 -2.69
CA VAL A 54 -11.16 17.97 -3.79
C VAL A 54 -9.70 17.65 -3.49
N GLU A 55 -8.92 18.65 -3.06
CA GLU A 55 -7.50 18.43 -2.75
C GLU A 55 -7.32 17.40 -1.62
N ARG A 56 -8.09 17.51 -0.53
CA ARG A 56 -8.08 16.53 0.57
C ARG A 56 -8.41 15.11 0.12
N SER A 57 -9.41 14.98 -0.75
CA SER A 57 -9.82 13.69 -1.29
C SER A 57 -8.75 13.09 -2.19
N VAL A 58 -8.14 13.92 -3.05
CA VAL A 58 -7.05 13.49 -3.95
C VAL A 58 -5.81 13.10 -3.15
N ASP A 59 -5.40 13.89 -2.16
CA ASP A 59 -4.26 13.57 -1.32
C ASP A 59 -4.47 12.24 -0.57
N PHE A 60 -5.68 12.01 -0.04
CA PHE A 60 -6.04 10.75 0.61
C PHE A 60 -6.02 9.56 -0.36
N VAL A 61 -6.71 9.68 -1.50
CA VAL A 61 -6.79 8.61 -2.51
C VAL A 61 -5.41 8.28 -3.06
N PHE A 62 -4.58 9.30 -3.30
CA PHE A 62 -3.22 9.11 -3.78
C PHE A 62 -2.35 8.40 -2.74
N GLY A 63 -2.39 8.85 -1.48
CA GLY A 63 -1.69 8.17 -0.38
C GLY A 63 -2.13 6.71 -0.21
N ALA A 64 -3.43 6.45 -0.30
CA ALA A 64 -3.97 5.11 -0.20
C ALA A 64 -3.55 4.22 -1.39
N ALA A 65 -3.60 4.75 -2.61
CA ALA A 65 -3.20 4.04 -3.82
C ALA A 65 -1.72 3.64 -3.80
N VAL A 66 -0.85 4.52 -3.30
CA VAL A 66 0.58 4.22 -3.14
C VAL A 66 0.77 3.03 -2.19
N GLU A 67 0.17 3.04 -1.01
CA GLU A 67 0.35 1.94 -0.05
C GLU A 67 -0.25 0.62 -0.55
N VAL A 68 -1.42 0.65 -1.19
CA VAL A 68 -2.00 -0.54 -1.83
C VAL A 68 -1.08 -1.08 -2.92
N PHE A 69 -0.48 -0.20 -3.73
CA PHE A 69 0.50 -0.61 -4.73
C PHE A 69 1.73 -1.26 -4.10
N LEU A 70 2.25 -0.76 -2.98
CA LEU A 70 3.36 -1.39 -2.26
C LEU A 70 2.99 -2.79 -1.73
N VAL A 71 1.76 -2.97 -1.24
CA VAL A 71 1.25 -4.31 -0.88
C VAL A 71 1.23 -5.23 -2.10
N MET A 72 0.79 -4.75 -3.27
CA MET A 72 0.79 -5.56 -4.50
C MET A 72 2.20 -5.93 -4.95
N CYS A 73 3.18 -5.02 -4.83
CA CYS A 73 4.59 -5.33 -5.07
C CYS A 73 5.12 -6.41 -4.10
N ALA A 74 4.75 -6.34 -2.82
CA ALA A 74 5.11 -7.36 -1.84
C ALA A 74 4.48 -8.73 -2.18
N VAL A 75 3.22 -8.75 -2.63
CA VAL A 75 2.58 -9.98 -3.12
C VAL A 75 3.28 -10.52 -4.36
N TRP A 76 3.68 -9.66 -5.29
CA TRP A 76 4.41 -10.05 -6.49
C TRP A 76 5.74 -10.74 -6.15
N MET A 77 6.52 -10.18 -5.21
CA MET A 77 7.77 -10.77 -4.75
C MET A 77 7.59 -12.17 -4.11
N LEU A 78 6.40 -12.43 -3.55
CA LEU A 78 6.06 -13.71 -2.91
C LEU A 78 5.34 -14.70 -3.83
N ALA A 79 4.84 -14.23 -4.97
CA ALA A 79 4.19 -15.09 -5.96
C ALA A 79 5.20 -16.14 -6.45
N GLY A 80 4.77 -17.40 -6.55
CA GLY A 80 5.62 -18.54 -6.93
C GLY A 80 6.60 -19.02 -5.84
N THR A 81 7.19 -18.14 -5.02
CA THR A 81 8.24 -18.53 -4.05
C THR A 81 7.69 -19.09 -2.74
N ALA A 82 6.54 -18.58 -2.29
CA ALA A 82 5.96 -18.92 -0.98
C ALA A 82 4.77 -19.90 -1.07
N GLU A 83 4.49 -20.48 -2.24
CA GLU A 83 3.26 -21.26 -2.49
C GLU A 83 3.13 -22.56 -1.70
N ASN A 84 4.22 -23.06 -1.11
CA ASN A 84 4.21 -24.27 -0.29
C ASN A 84 4.13 -23.99 1.22
N LEU A 85 4.21 -22.72 1.64
CA LEU A 85 4.15 -22.34 3.06
C LEU A 85 2.71 -22.34 3.58
N GLY A 86 2.53 -22.55 4.89
CA GLY A 86 1.23 -22.39 5.55
C GLY A 86 0.78 -20.93 5.56
N ASP A 87 -0.55 -20.71 5.65
CA ASP A 87 -1.17 -19.38 5.45
C ASP A 87 -0.62 -18.30 6.40
N TRP A 88 -0.42 -18.64 7.67
CA TRP A 88 0.17 -17.72 8.67
C TRP A 88 1.61 -17.32 8.34
N LYS A 89 2.42 -18.25 7.83
CA LYS A 89 3.81 -17.96 7.45
C LYS A 89 3.86 -17.06 6.22
N ARG A 90 2.96 -17.30 5.25
CA ARG A 90 2.83 -16.42 4.07
C ARG A 90 2.41 -15.01 4.46
N PHE A 91 1.43 -14.90 5.34
CA PHE A 91 0.98 -13.59 5.83
C PHE A 91 2.09 -12.86 6.61
N GLY A 92 2.83 -13.58 7.46
CA GLY A 92 3.98 -13.01 8.16
C GLY A 92 5.09 -12.52 7.22
N LEU A 93 5.38 -13.28 6.15
CA LEU A 93 6.33 -12.85 5.11
C LEU A 93 5.82 -11.63 4.34
N LEU A 94 4.53 -11.61 3.99
CA LEU A 94 3.91 -10.47 3.32
C LEU A 94 4.04 -9.19 4.17
N LEU A 95 3.74 -9.30 5.47
CA LEU A 95 3.90 -8.20 6.41
C LEU A 95 5.35 -7.73 6.52
N MET A 96 6.32 -8.64 6.60
CA MET A 96 7.74 -8.30 6.68
C MET A 96 8.22 -7.57 5.41
N ILE A 97 7.88 -8.09 4.23
CA ILE A 97 8.29 -7.47 2.96
C ILE A 97 7.63 -6.11 2.80
N TYR A 98 6.31 -6.00 3.04
CA TYR A 98 5.62 -4.73 3.00
C TYR A 98 6.24 -3.71 3.97
N SER A 99 6.48 -4.09 5.22
CA SER A 99 7.10 -3.21 6.21
C SER A 99 8.51 -2.79 5.82
N GLY A 100 9.30 -3.70 5.23
CA GLY A 100 10.63 -3.39 4.70
C GLY A 100 10.59 -2.39 3.54
N ILE A 101 9.65 -2.56 2.61
CA ILE A 101 9.44 -1.61 1.50
C ILE A 101 9.02 -0.23 2.03
N VAL A 102 8.10 -0.19 2.99
CA VAL A 102 7.65 1.06 3.63
C VAL A 102 8.80 1.75 4.37
N LEU A 103 9.64 1.01 5.09
CA LEU A 103 10.82 1.57 5.75
C LEU A 103 11.80 2.16 4.73
N LEU A 104 12.07 1.46 3.62
CA LEU A 104 12.94 1.96 2.56
C LEU A 104 12.43 3.25 1.93
N LYS A 105 11.11 3.42 1.82
CA LYS A 105 10.48 4.68 1.37
C LYS A 105 10.82 5.87 2.26
N PHE A 106 11.15 5.68 3.55
CA PHE A 106 11.54 6.76 4.46
C PHE A 106 13.05 7.04 4.52
N VAL A 107 13.87 6.14 3.94
CA VAL A 107 15.34 6.27 3.93
C VAL A 107 15.84 7.08 2.73
N TRP A 108 14.99 7.29 1.71
CA TRP A 108 15.25 8.11 0.53
C TRP A 108 14.39 9.38 0.54
#